data_AF-A0A832Q2S6-F1
#
_entry.id   AF-A0A832Q2S6-F1
#
_cell.length_a   1.000
_cell.length_b   1.000
_cell.length_c   1.000
_cell.angle_alpha   90.00
_cell.angle_beta   90.00
_cell.angle_gamma   90.00
#
_symmetry.space_group_name_H-M   'P 1'
#
loop_
_entity.id
_entity.type
_entity.pdbx_description
1 polymer ?
#
loop_
_entity_poly.entity_id
_entity_poly.type
_entity_poly.pdbx_seq_one_letter_code
_entity_poly.pdbx_strand_id
1 'polypeptide(L)' 'KRDLIRSELAALFGRAGGTVKGGQHLAYAQDTPHANLLLTMMQRAGIPGETFGDSTGILAEV' A
#
# COMPACT_ATOMS: atom_id res chain seq x y z
N LYS A 1 -16.00 14.00 -6.54
CA LYS A 1 -15.89 14.63 -5.19
C LYS A 1 -16.49 13.76 -4.08
N ARG A 2 -17.58 13.00 -4.33
CA ARG A 2 -18.13 12.02 -3.37
C ARG A 2 -17.19 10.83 -3.10
N ASP A 3 -16.36 10.47 -4.07
CA ASP A 3 -15.46 9.30 -3.97
C ASP A 3 -14.25 9.58 -3.06
N LEU A 4 -13.78 10.84 -3.01
CA LEU A 4 -12.73 11.28 -2.09
C LEU A 4 -13.19 11.31 -0.61
N ILE A 5 -14.51 11.36 -0.37
CA ILE A 5 -15.07 11.35 0.99
C ILE A 5 -15.16 9.92 1.55
N ARG A 6 -15.05 8.90 0.68
CA ARG A 6 -15.05 7.48 1.03
C ARG A 6 -13.74 6.84 0.57
N SER A 7 -12.61 7.49 0.84
CA SER A 7 -11.30 6.91 0.58
C SER A 7 -10.63 6.55 1.90
N GLU A 8 -10.07 5.35 1.98
CA GLU A 8 -9.16 5.01 3.06
C GLU A 8 -7.80 5.63 2.78
N LEU A 9 -7.23 6.28 3.80
CA LEU A 9 -5.99 7.01 3.69
C LEU A 9 -4.86 6.19 4.29
N ALA A 10 -3.88 5.85 3.45
CA ALA A 10 -2.64 5.25 3.88
C ALA A 10 -1.55 6.31 3.92
N ALA A 11 -0.94 6.48 5.10
CA ALA A 11 0.23 7.33 5.26
C ALA A 11 1.49 6.46 5.23
N LEU A 12 2.40 6.77 4.31
CA LEU A 12 3.63 6.03 4.12
C LEU A 12 4.84 6.86 4.53
N PHE A 13 5.57 6.35 5.52
CA PHE A 13 6.77 6.98 6.04
C PHE A 13 7.98 6.04 5.88
N GLY A 14 9.16 6.62 5.64
CA GLY A 14 10.37 5.86 5.32
C GLY A 14 10.51 5.53 3.83
N ARG A 15 11.67 4.99 3.44
CA ARG A 15 12.02 4.78 2.01
C ARG A 15 12.33 3.33 1.62
N ALA A 16 12.19 2.38 2.56
CA ALA A 16 12.53 0.97 2.36
C ALA A 16 13.88 0.76 1.64
N GLY A 17 14.97 1.40 2.12
CA GLY A 17 16.28 1.29 1.47
C GLY A 17 16.39 1.95 0.08
N GLY A 18 15.42 2.80 -0.29
CA GLY A 18 15.34 3.47 -1.59
C GLY A 18 14.31 2.89 -2.55
N THR A 19 13.64 1.79 -2.19
CA THR A 19 12.66 1.10 -3.05
C THR A 19 11.25 1.69 -2.97
N VAL A 20 10.99 2.56 -1.99
CA VAL A 20 9.68 3.16 -1.70
C VAL A 20 9.79 4.69 -1.65
N LYS A 21 8.78 5.38 -2.18
CA LYS A 21 8.70 6.83 -2.08
C LYS A 21 8.06 7.24 -0.75
N GLY A 22 8.86 7.48 0.28
CA GLY A 22 8.35 7.97 1.57
C GLY A 22 7.66 9.34 1.51
N GLY A 23 6.90 9.66 2.56
CA GLY A 23 6.21 10.95 2.72
C GLY A 23 4.96 11.07 1.85
N GLN A 24 4.33 9.94 1.54
CA GLN A 24 3.11 9.90 0.73
C GLN A 24 1.87 9.82 1.62
N HIS A 25 0.83 10.51 1.18
CA HIS A 25 -0.53 10.35 1.67
C HIS A 25 -1.37 9.83 0.50
N LEU A 26 -1.61 8.52 0.49
CA LEU A 26 -2.24 7.81 -0.61
C LEU A 26 -3.71 7.59 -0.27
N ALA A 27 -4.58 7.93 -1.22
CA ALA A 27 -6.02 7.77 -1.08
C ALA A 27 -6.48 6.61 -1.96
N TYR A 28 -6.89 5.52 -1.32
CA TYR A 28 -7.43 4.36 -1.99
C TYR A 28 -8.95 4.32 -1.86
N ALA A 29 -9.63 3.56 -2.72
CA ALA A 29 -11.07 3.36 -2.58
C ALA A 29 -11.40 2.78 -1.20
N GLN A 30 -12.56 3.13 -0.64
CA GLN A 30 -13.11 2.44 0.53
C GLN A 30 -13.03 0.93 0.34
N ASP A 31 -12.72 0.22 1.41
CA ASP A 31 -12.63 -1.25 1.41
C ASP A 31 -11.47 -1.82 0.59
N THR A 32 -10.48 -1.00 0.22
CA THR A 32 -9.21 -1.51 -0.31
C THR A 32 -8.52 -2.33 0.80
N PRO A 33 -8.21 -3.62 0.58
CA PRO A 33 -7.61 -4.46 1.61
C PRO A 33 -6.29 -3.87 2.11
N HIS A 34 -6.18 -3.65 3.42
CA HIS A 34 -4.94 -3.16 4.05
C HIS A 34 -3.77 -4.13 3.81
N ALA A 35 -4.08 -5.42 3.65
CA ALA A 35 -3.13 -6.45 3.28
C ALA A 35 -2.39 -6.17 1.95
N ASN A 36 -2.98 -5.42 1.01
CA ASN A 36 -2.29 -5.01 -0.22
C ASN A 36 -1.08 -4.12 0.08
N LEU A 37 -1.19 -3.23 1.06
CA LEU A 37 -0.07 -2.39 1.51
C LEU A 37 1.03 -3.26 2.13
N LEU A 38 0.66 -4.21 2.99
CA LEU A 38 1.61 -5.09 3.66
C LEU A 38 2.34 -6.01 2.68
N LEU A 39 1.61 -6.63 1.73
CA LEU A 39 2.21 -7.42 0.65
C LEU A 39 3.20 -6.59 -0.17
N THR A 40 2.82 -5.35 -0.50
CA THR A 40 3.71 -4.43 -1.22
C THR A 40 4.98 -4.14 -0.42
N MET A 41 4.88 -3.87 0.87
CA MET A 41 6.05 -3.64 1.73
C MET A 41 6.97 -4.85 1.82
N MET A 42 6.40 -6.06 1.92
CA MET A 42 7.17 -7.30 1.92
C MET A 42 7.99 -7.46 0.64
N GLN A 43 7.36 -7.28 -0.53
CA GLN A 43 8.06 -7.36 -1.81
C GLN A 43 9.13 -6.28 -1.97
N ARG A 44 8.84 -5.03 -1.54
CA ARG A 44 9.81 -3.92 -1.53
C ARG A 44 11.00 -4.15 -0.61
N ALA A 45 10.81 -4.95 0.45
CA ALA A 45 11.85 -5.40 1.37
C ALA A 45 12.61 -6.66 0.90
N GLY A 46 12.26 -7.21 -0.27
CA GLY A 46 12.88 -8.44 -0.81
C GLY A 46 12.41 -9.72 -0.11
N ILE A 47 11.32 -9.66 0.65
CA ILE A 47 10.72 -10.83 1.30
C ILE A 47 9.83 -11.51 0.25
N PRO A 48 10.12 -12.76 -0.15
CA PRO A 48 9.32 -13.46 -1.15
C PRO A 48 7.93 -13.80 -0.61
N GLY A 49 6.91 -13.60 -1.44
CA GLY A 49 5.52 -13.89 -1.11
C GLY A 49 4.57 -13.36 -2.20
N GLU A 50 3.67 -14.24 -2.65
CA GLU A 50 2.68 -13.90 -3.68
C GLU A 50 1.38 -13.34 -3.09
N THR A 51 1.06 -13.72 -1.84
CA THR A 51 -0.12 -13.25 -1.12
C THR A 51 0.20 -12.99 0.35
N PHE A 52 -0.57 -12.12 0.98
CA PHE A 52 -0.54 -11.88 2.42
C PHE A 52 -1.98 -11.65 2.90
N GLY A 53 -2.46 -12.44 3.86
CA GLY A 53 -3.83 -12.30 4.37
C GLY A 53 -4.89 -12.37 3.25
N ASP A 54 -5.74 -11.35 3.17
CA ASP A 54 -6.78 -11.15 2.15
C ASP A 54 -6.32 -10.23 1.00
N SER A 55 -5.00 -10.14 0.75
CA SER A 55 -4.46 -9.32 -0.33
C SER A 55 -5.04 -9.71 -1.69
N THR A 56 -5.52 -8.73 -2.44
CA THR A 56 -5.96 -8.88 -3.83
C THR A 56 -4.91 -8.42 -4.84
N GLY A 57 -3.81 -7.81 -4.37
CA GLY A 57 -2.68 -7.41 -5.21
C GLY A 57 -1.74 -6.44 -4.51
N ILE A 58 -0.77 -5.91 -5.27
CA ILE A 58 0.16 -4.87 -4.80
C ILE A 58 -0.31 -3.47 -5.17
N LEU A 59 0.14 -2.48 -4.41
CA LEU A 59 -0.12 -1.07 -4.62
C LEU A 59 1.06 -0.45 -5.39
N ALA A 60 0.95 -0.37 -6.71
CA ALA A 60 2.09 -0.02 -7.59
C ALA A 60 2.66 1.40 -7.39
N GLU A 61 1.90 2.30 -6.79
CA GLU A 61 2.28 3.70 -6.54
C GLU A 61 3.16 3.93 -5.29
N VAL A 62 3.35 2.86 -4.51
CA VAL A 62 4.21 2.77 -3.30
C VAL A 62 5.68 2.62 -3.67
#